data_AF-A0AAU1BGC4-F1
#
_entry.id   AF-A0AAU1BGC4-F1
#
_cell.length_a   1.000
_cell.length_b   1.000
_cell.length_c   1.000
_cell.angle_alpha   90.00
_cell.angle_beta   90.00
_cell.angle_gamma   90.00
#
_symmetry.space_group_name_H-M   'P 1'
#
loop_
_entity.id
_entity.type
_entity.pdbx_description
1 polymer ?
#
loop_
_entity_poly.entity_id
_entity_poly.type
_entity_poly.pdbx_seq_one_letter_code
_entity_poly.pdbx_strand_id
1 'polypeptide(L)'
;MAAIGNTSEPSSPEQGVFPPLEVAAWLYQANQVRPEDLPMAAAQALAVGMDTPALCELAGLSRQADPRDIRATFEQALAELGIVLPERRLARRFALRRLATRFVAGETSLAELASEEWLEIEVEGAEEQAFVALLPPCACCIEYTLGLDEVAWEAQLQIAARALVAHPTVGPDV
;
A
#
# COMPACT_ATOMS: atom_id res chain seq x y z
N MET A 1 6.80 22.34 48.23
CA MET A 1 7.14 20.98 47.75
C MET A 1 5.92 20.49 46.96
N ALA A 2 5.86 20.86 45.68
CA ALA A 2 6.27 20.07 44.52
C ALA A 2 5.07 19.28 43.96
N ALA A 3 4.54 19.80 42.84
CA ALA A 3 3.51 19.23 42.01
C ALA A 3 4.08 18.10 41.14
N ILE A 4 3.27 17.08 40.84
CA ILE A 4 3.50 16.21 39.69
C ILE A 4 2.14 15.99 39.02
N GLY A 5 1.85 16.82 38.02
CA GLY A 5 0.83 16.51 37.03
C GLY A 5 1.43 15.50 36.06
N ASN A 6 0.82 14.32 35.99
CA ASN A 6 1.09 13.38 34.91
C ASN A 6 0.48 13.97 33.63
N THR A 7 1.25 14.76 32.91
CA THR A 7 0.97 15.07 31.51
C THR A 7 1.44 13.86 30.71
N SER A 8 0.50 12.95 30.41
CA SER A 8 0.69 11.98 29.34
C SER A 8 0.82 12.77 28.04
N GLU A 9 2.04 12.88 27.52
CA GLU A 9 2.26 13.31 26.13
C GLU A 9 1.55 12.32 25.20
N PRO A 10 0.71 12.77 24.26
CA PRO A 10 0.19 11.90 23.23
C PRO A 10 1.36 11.49 22.33
N SER A 11 1.67 10.19 22.36
CA SER A 11 2.56 9.52 21.42
C SER A 11 2.29 10.06 20.01
N SER A 12 3.33 10.61 19.38
CA SER A 12 3.26 11.10 18.02
C SER A 12 2.68 10.03 17.10
N PRO A 13 1.75 10.37 16.18
CA PRO A 13 1.23 9.41 15.23
C PRO A 13 2.39 8.84 14.43
N GLU A 14 2.42 7.51 14.35
CA GLU A 14 3.39 6.70 13.64
C GLU A 14 3.77 7.37 12.33
N GLN A 15 5.07 7.61 12.13
CA GLN A 15 5.62 8.14 10.90
C GLN A 15 5.35 7.12 9.80
N GLY A 16 4.17 7.22 9.16
CA GLY A 16 3.84 6.46 7.99
C GLY A 16 4.91 6.72 6.95
N VAL A 17 5.65 5.69 6.56
CA VAL A 17 6.55 5.77 5.41
C VAL A 17 5.64 5.81 4.18
N PHE A 18 5.34 7.02 3.71
CA PHE A 18 4.55 7.18 2.49
C PHE A 18 5.41 6.82 1.28
N PRO A 19 4.82 6.15 0.27
CA PRO A 19 5.54 5.75 -0.92
C PRO A 19 5.92 6.97 -1.79
N PRO A 20 6.99 6.87 -2.60
CA PRO A 20 7.27 7.84 -3.66
C PRO A 20 6.04 8.06 -4.56
N LEU A 21 5.92 9.24 -5.17
CA LEU A 21 4.73 9.62 -5.93
C LEU A 21 4.37 8.64 -7.05
N GLU A 22 5.37 8.12 -7.76
CA GLU A 22 5.17 7.10 -8.79
C GLU A 22 4.55 5.83 -8.19
N VAL A 23 5.09 5.35 -7.07
CA VAL A 23 4.53 4.19 -6.35
C VAL A 23 3.13 4.50 -5.83
N ALA A 24 2.88 5.72 -5.34
CA ALA A 24 1.55 6.16 -4.93
C ALA A 24 0.55 6.12 -6.10
N ALA A 25 0.96 6.46 -7.32
CA ALA A 25 0.13 6.38 -8.51
C ALA A 25 -0.26 4.92 -8.85
N TRP A 26 0.69 3.99 -8.74
CA TRP A 26 0.42 2.57 -8.94
C TRP A 26 -0.52 2.02 -7.86
N LEU A 27 -0.32 2.37 -6.60
CA LEU A 27 -1.18 1.93 -5.51
C LEU A 27 -2.57 2.57 -5.55
N TYR A 28 -2.65 3.84 -5.94
CA TYR A 28 -3.92 4.52 -6.20
C TYR A 28 -4.75 3.75 -7.22
N GLN A 29 -4.13 3.38 -8.34
CA GLN A 29 -4.78 2.61 -9.39
C GLN A 29 -5.16 1.19 -8.94
N ALA A 30 -4.40 0.61 -8.00
CA ALA A 30 -4.71 -0.67 -7.37
C ALA A 30 -5.79 -0.59 -6.28
N ASN A 31 -6.29 0.61 -5.93
CA ASN A 31 -7.11 0.90 -4.75
C ASN A 31 -6.44 0.60 -3.40
N GLN A 32 -5.09 0.59 -3.36
CA GLN A 32 -4.30 0.24 -2.19
C GLN A 32 -3.81 1.45 -1.39
N VAL A 33 -4.20 2.65 -1.82
CA VAL A 33 -3.97 3.91 -1.09
C VAL A 33 -5.31 4.59 -0.89
N ARG A 34 -5.58 5.02 0.34
CA ARG A 34 -6.75 5.83 0.63
C ARG A 34 -6.54 7.23 0.07
N PRO A 35 -7.58 7.86 -0.51
CA PRO A 35 -7.46 9.23 -1.03
C PRO A 35 -6.89 10.19 0.01
N GLU A 36 -7.32 10.03 1.26
CA GLU A 36 -6.91 10.87 2.38
C GLU A 36 -5.38 10.85 2.66
N ASP A 37 -4.66 9.84 2.18
CA ASP A 37 -3.20 9.71 2.36
C ASP A 37 -2.39 10.33 1.20
N LEU A 38 -3.05 10.69 0.09
CA LEU A 38 -2.42 11.29 -1.10
C LEU A 38 -1.81 12.68 -0.84
N PRO A 39 -2.39 13.58 -0.01
CA PRO A 39 -1.78 14.86 0.32
C PRO A 39 -0.37 14.74 0.90
N MET A 40 -0.11 13.71 1.72
CA MET A 40 1.21 13.52 2.30
C MET A 40 2.23 12.99 1.28
N ALA A 41 1.81 12.10 0.38
CA ALA A 41 2.65 11.66 -0.74
C ALA A 41 3.05 12.85 -1.64
N ALA A 42 2.13 13.79 -1.88
CA ALA A 42 2.41 15.02 -2.61
C ALA A 42 3.39 15.93 -1.86
N ALA A 43 3.23 16.11 -0.55
CA ALA A 43 4.16 16.90 0.26
C ALA A 43 5.59 16.33 0.22
N GLN A 44 5.75 15.01 0.21
CA GLN A 44 7.06 14.38 0.05
C GLN A 44 7.63 14.56 -1.36
N ALA A 45 6.78 14.50 -2.39
CA ALA A 45 7.19 14.76 -3.77
C ALA A 45 7.72 16.19 -3.96
N LEU A 46 7.05 17.17 -3.34
CA LEU A 46 7.53 18.56 -3.29
C LEU A 46 8.90 18.66 -2.59
N ALA A 47 9.08 17.94 -1.48
CA ALA A 47 10.34 17.94 -0.72
C ALA A 47 11.53 17.39 -1.53
N VAL A 48 11.27 16.51 -2.52
CA VAL A 48 12.30 16.01 -3.45
C VAL A 48 12.42 16.85 -4.73
N GLY A 49 11.70 17.96 -4.83
CA GLY A 49 11.83 18.96 -5.90
C GLY A 49 10.90 18.77 -7.10
N MET A 50 9.90 17.88 -7.01
CA MET A 50 8.83 17.80 -8.02
C MET A 50 7.85 18.95 -7.75
N ASP A 51 8.06 20.13 -8.34
CA ASP A 51 7.23 21.31 -8.08
C ASP A 51 6.28 21.57 -9.26
N THR A 52 5.00 21.26 -9.07
CA THR A 52 3.92 21.65 -10.00
C THR A 52 2.77 22.29 -9.24
N PRO A 53 1.95 23.14 -9.90
CA PRO A 53 0.83 23.81 -9.25
C PRO A 53 -0.16 22.85 -8.58
N ALA A 54 -0.58 21.78 -9.28
CA ALA A 54 -1.54 20.82 -8.71
C ALA A 54 -0.91 19.98 -7.58
N LEU A 55 0.40 19.71 -7.63
CA LEU A 55 1.08 19.00 -6.55
C LEU A 55 1.18 19.87 -5.28
N CYS A 56 1.45 21.17 -5.44
CA CYS A 56 1.39 22.15 -4.37
C CYS A 56 -0.02 22.23 -3.74
N GLU A 57 -1.06 22.28 -4.58
CA GLU A 57 -2.44 22.29 -4.13
C GLU A 57 -2.78 21.02 -3.33
N LEU A 58 -2.46 19.84 -3.88
CA LEU A 58 -2.70 18.56 -3.23
C LEU A 58 -2.00 18.46 -1.87
N ALA A 59 -0.75 18.89 -1.78
CA ALA A 59 -0.01 18.89 -0.52
C ALA A 59 -0.60 19.84 0.53
N GLY A 60 -1.32 20.88 0.09
CA GLY A 60 -2.05 21.80 0.96
C GLY A 60 -3.42 21.30 1.42
N LEU A 61 -3.94 20.21 0.84
CA LEU A 61 -5.25 19.67 1.22
C LEU A 61 -5.21 18.99 2.59
N SER A 62 -6.28 19.18 3.36
CA SER A 62 -6.50 18.45 4.61
C SER A 62 -6.86 17.00 4.30
N ARG A 63 -6.45 16.09 5.20
CA ARG A 63 -6.90 14.68 5.23
C ARG A 63 -8.43 14.53 5.31
N GLN A 64 -9.13 15.59 5.71
CA GLN A 64 -10.59 15.66 5.83
C GLN A 64 -11.28 16.31 4.63
N ALA A 65 -10.54 16.73 3.60
CA ALA A 65 -11.12 17.26 2.37
C ALA A 65 -11.97 16.20 1.65
N ASP A 66 -12.83 16.63 0.72
CA ASP A 66 -13.65 15.69 -0.05
C ASP A 66 -12.73 14.71 -0.80
N PRO A 67 -12.86 13.39 -0.61
CA PRO A 67 -12.06 12.40 -1.31
C PRO A 67 -12.14 12.52 -2.84
N ARG A 68 -13.22 13.08 -3.39
CA ARG A 68 -13.35 13.35 -4.83
C ARG A 68 -12.40 14.46 -5.28
N ASP A 69 -12.32 15.53 -4.51
CA ASP A 69 -11.43 16.65 -4.80
C ASP A 69 -9.98 16.19 -4.67
N ILE A 70 -9.64 15.45 -3.62
CA ILE A 70 -8.29 14.90 -3.44
C ILE A 70 -7.88 14.02 -4.64
N ARG A 71 -8.77 13.15 -5.13
CA ARG A 71 -8.52 12.32 -6.32
C ARG A 71 -8.32 13.14 -7.57
N ALA A 72 -9.19 14.13 -7.81
CA ALA A 72 -9.10 14.98 -8.98
C ALA A 72 -7.78 15.78 -9.00
N THR A 73 -7.38 16.36 -7.86
CA THR A 73 -6.11 17.10 -7.75
C THR A 73 -4.91 16.15 -7.89
N PHE A 74 -5.00 14.92 -7.39
CA PHE A 74 -3.94 13.91 -7.59
C PHE A 74 -3.76 13.51 -9.05
N GLU A 75 -4.84 13.19 -9.75
CA GLU A 75 -4.78 12.84 -11.18
C GLU A 75 -4.25 14.02 -12.02
N GLN A 76 -4.62 15.25 -11.67
CA GLN A 76 -4.08 16.46 -12.28
C GLN A 76 -2.58 16.62 -12.02
N ALA A 77 -2.12 16.41 -10.78
CA ALA A 77 -0.70 16.49 -10.42
C ALA A 77 0.15 15.45 -11.17
N LEU A 78 -0.36 14.22 -11.31
CA LEU A 78 0.30 13.19 -12.11
C LEU A 78 0.38 13.58 -13.59
N ALA A 79 -0.69 14.15 -14.15
CA ALA A 79 -0.71 14.61 -15.53
C ALA A 79 0.30 15.75 -15.78
N GLU A 80 0.43 16.70 -14.86
CA GLU A 80 1.43 17.79 -14.93
C GLU A 80 2.87 17.28 -14.90
N LEU A 81 3.12 16.23 -14.14
CA LEU A 81 4.42 15.56 -14.04
C LEU A 81 4.68 14.57 -15.20
N GLY A 82 3.71 14.37 -16.10
CA GLY A 82 3.80 13.40 -17.19
C GLY A 82 3.75 11.94 -16.73
N ILE A 83 3.29 11.67 -15.50
CA ILE A 83 3.14 10.34 -14.94
C ILE A 83 1.81 9.76 -15.44
N VAL A 84 1.89 8.72 -16.27
CA VAL A 84 0.70 8.03 -16.79
C VAL A 84 0.27 6.97 -15.78
N LEU A 85 -1.02 6.98 -15.44
CA LEU A 85 -1.59 5.94 -14.59
C LEU A 85 -1.52 4.57 -15.29
N PRO A 86 -1.03 3.52 -14.60
CA PRO A 86 -0.95 2.19 -15.18
C PRO A 86 -2.35 1.60 -15.44
N GLU A 87 -2.40 0.54 -16.23
CA GLU A 87 -3.62 -0.27 -16.30
C GLU A 87 -3.92 -0.88 -14.93
N ARG A 88 -5.21 -0.91 -14.55
CA ARG A 88 -5.65 -1.41 -13.23
C ARG A 88 -5.17 -2.84 -12.94
N ARG A 89 -5.12 -3.71 -13.95
CA ARG A 89 -4.62 -5.08 -13.81
C ARG A 89 -3.14 -5.11 -13.45
N LEU A 90 -2.31 -4.31 -14.12
CA LEU A 90 -0.88 -4.19 -13.83
C LEU A 90 -0.64 -3.58 -12.44
N ALA A 91 -1.42 -2.55 -12.09
CA ALA A 91 -1.37 -1.92 -10.77
C ALA A 91 -1.64 -2.90 -9.63
N ARG A 92 -2.67 -3.75 -9.77
CA ARG A 92 -3.00 -4.78 -8.78
C ARG A 92 -1.90 -5.83 -8.62
N ARG A 93 -1.29 -6.26 -9.73
CA ARG A 93 -0.15 -7.20 -9.71
C ARG A 93 1.09 -6.59 -9.05
N PHE A 94 1.38 -5.32 -9.33
CA PHE A 94 2.43 -4.58 -8.62
C PHE A 94 2.15 -4.55 -7.11
N ALA A 95 0.93 -4.21 -6.70
CA ALA A 95 0.56 -4.16 -5.29
C ALA A 95 0.70 -5.52 -4.60
N LEU A 96 0.29 -6.61 -5.26
CA LEU A 96 0.46 -7.97 -4.76
C LEU A 96 1.95 -8.31 -4.51
N ARG A 97 2.83 -7.97 -5.46
CA ARG A 97 4.28 -8.19 -5.33
C ARG A 97 4.90 -7.33 -4.24
N ARG A 98 4.44 -6.09 -4.10
CA ARG A 98 4.86 -5.20 -3.01
C ARG A 98 4.42 -5.74 -1.66
N LEU A 99 3.20 -6.28 -1.56
CA LEU A 99 2.72 -6.97 -0.36
C LEU A 99 3.61 -8.17 0.00
N ALA A 100 3.92 -9.03 -0.97
CA ALA A 100 4.83 -10.16 -0.77
C ALA A 100 6.23 -9.71 -0.31
N THR A 101 6.75 -8.62 -0.89
CA THR A 101 8.05 -8.05 -0.51
C THR A 101 8.05 -7.57 0.94
N ARG A 102 7.04 -6.78 1.33
CA ARG A 102 6.89 -6.28 2.70
C ARG A 102 6.68 -7.41 3.72
N PHE A 103 5.91 -8.43 3.35
CA PHE A 103 5.72 -9.62 4.17
C PHE A 103 7.04 -10.37 4.39
N VAL A 104 7.83 -10.60 3.34
CA VAL A 104 9.16 -11.24 3.45
C VAL A 104 10.12 -10.42 4.31
N ALA A 105 10.01 -9.09 4.27
CA ALA A 105 10.78 -8.17 5.10
C ALA A 105 10.29 -8.08 6.57
N GLY A 106 9.15 -8.70 6.90
CA GLY A 106 8.54 -8.61 8.24
C GLY A 106 7.87 -7.26 8.54
N GLU A 107 7.59 -6.46 7.50
CA GLU A 107 6.94 -5.15 7.59
C GLU A 107 5.42 -5.22 7.46
N THR A 108 4.86 -6.43 7.42
CA THR A 108 3.43 -6.68 7.29
C THR A 108 3.07 -7.90 8.13
N SER A 109 2.06 -7.75 8.96
CA SER A 109 1.49 -8.81 9.79
C SER A 109 0.54 -9.70 8.99
N LEU A 110 0.28 -10.92 9.49
CA LEU A 110 -0.67 -11.84 8.86
C LEU A 110 -2.08 -11.25 8.75
N ALA A 111 -2.48 -10.39 9.68
CA ALA A 111 -3.78 -9.70 9.63
C ALA A 111 -3.88 -8.69 8.48
N GLU A 112 -2.78 -8.02 8.13
CA GLU A 112 -2.73 -7.04 7.03
C GLU A 112 -2.70 -7.70 5.64
N LEU A 113 -2.36 -8.98 5.57
CA LEU A 113 -2.45 -9.77 4.34
C LEU A 113 -3.90 -10.11 3.97
N ALA A 114 -4.79 -10.06 4.96
CA ALA A 114 -6.17 -10.48 4.80
C ALA A 114 -7.02 -9.37 4.18
N SER A 115 -7.35 -9.52 2.90
CA SER A 115 -8.16 -8.54 2.16
C SER A 115 -8.99 -9.20 1.07
N GLU A 116 -10.26 -8.82 0.99
CA GLU A 116 -11.18 -9.24 -0.08
C GLU A 116 -10.71 -8.76 -1.45
N GLU A 117 -9.85 -7.73 -1.50
CA GLU A 117 -9.35 -7.13 -2.73
C GLU A 117 -8.50 -8.10 -3.57
N TRP A 118 -7.97 -9.16 -2.95
CA TRP A 118 -7.18 -10.20 -3.61
C TRP A 118 -8.03 -11.32 -4.21
N LEU A 119 -9.32 -11.44 -3.88
CA LEU A 119 -10.17 -12.55 -4.34
C LEU A 119 -10.36 -12.56 -5.87
N GLU A 120 -10.42 -11.38 -6.48
CA GLU A 120 -10.73 -11.20 -7.90
C GLU A 120 -9.50 -10.72 -8.70
N ILE A 121 -8.29 -10.88 -8.17
CA ILE A 121 -7.10 -10.47 -8.89
C ILE A 121 -6.81 -11.43 -10.05
N GLU A 122 -6.73 -10.88 -11.26
CA GLU A 122 -6.27 -11.63 -12.43
C GLU A 122 -4.74 -11.77 -12.39
N VAL A 123 -4.28 -12.95 -11.98
CA VAL A 123 -2.86 -13.31 -11.99
C VAL A 123 -2.42 -13.87 -13.33
N GLU A 124 -1.13 -13.75 -13.64
CA GLU A 124 -0.59 -14.20 -14.94
C GLU A 124 0.53 -15.25 -14.78
N GLY A 125 1.04 -15.44 -13.56
CA GLY A 125 2.12 -16.38 -13.24
C GLY A 125 1.76 -17.39 -12.15
N ALA A 126 2.48 -18.51 -12.12
CA ALA A 126 2.27 -19.57 -11.14
C ALA A 126 2.59 -19.10 -9.71
N GLU A 127 3.58 -18.22 -9.55
CA GLU A 127 3.99 -17.66 -8.27
C GLU A 127 2.98 -16.66 -7.73
N GLU A 128 2.39 -15.84 -8.61
CA GLU A 128 1.28 -14.94 -8.26
C GLU A 128 0.07 -15.75 -7.82
N GLN A 129 -0.29 -16.80 -8.56
CA GLN A 129 -1.38 -17.71 -8.21
C GLN A 129 -1.13 -18.42 -6.87
N ALA A 130 0.08 -18.93 -6.65
CA ALA A 130 0.44 -19.64 -5.43
C ALA A 130 0.36 -18.73 -4.19
N PHE A 131 0.79 -17.47 -4.31
CA PHE A 131 0.70 -16.51 -3.22
C PHE A 131 -0.74 -16.10 -2.94
N VAL A 132 -1.51 -15.72 -3.97
CA VAL A 132 -2.92 -15.31 -3.83
C VAL A 132 -3.79 -16.42 -3.24
N ALA A 133 -3.55 -17.68 -3.64
CA ALA A 133 -4.31 -18.83 -3.13
C ALA A 133 -4.18 -19.03 -1.60
N LEU A 134 -3.15 -18.45 -0.98
CA LEU A 134 -2.90 -18.51 0.45
C LEU A 134 -3.34 -17.24 1.21
N LEU A 135 -3.78 -16.20 0.50
CA LEU A 135 -4.26 -14.96 1.10
C LEU A 135 -5.70 -15.13 1.58
N PRO A 136 -5.98 -14.90 2.88
CA PRO A 136 -7.33 -15.02 3.40
C PRO A 136 -8.19 -13.81 2.99
N PRO A 137 -9.50 -13.99 2.77
CA PRO A 137 -10.38 -12.90 2.37
C PRO A 137 -10.65 -11.89 3.50
N CYS A 138 -10.57 -12.31 4.75
CA CYS A 138 -10.64 -11.42 5.92
C CYS A 138 -9.76 -11.95 7.05
N ALA A 139 -9.36 -11.06 7.97
CA ALA A 139 -8.62 -11.46 9.16
C ALA A 139 -9.41 -12.47 10.01
N CYS A 140 -10.74 -12.34 10.04
CA CYS A 140 -11.66 -13.29 10.67
C CYS A 140 -11.61 -14.71 10.09
N CYS A 141 -11.21 -14.82 8.84
CA CYS A 141 -11.12 -16.06 8.11
C CYS A 141 -9.78 -16.76 8.36
N ILE A 142 -8.77 -16.10 8.95
CA ILE A 142 -7.51 -16.78 9.28
C ILE A 142 -7.79 -18.02 10.16
N GLU A 143 -8.64 -17.89 11.19
CA GLU A 143 -9.02 -19.02 12.03
C GLU A 143 -9.94 -20.04 11.34
N TYR A 144 -10.81 -19.57 10.42
CA TYR A 144 -11.92 -20.37 9.86
C TYR A 144 -11.62 -21.02 8.49
N THR A 145 -10.87 -20.36 7.62
CA THR A 145 -10.46 -20.87 6.30
C THR A 145 -9.27 -21.80 6.39
N LEU A 146 -8.39 -21.64 7.37
CA LEU A 146 -7.12 -22.34 7.32
C LEU A 146 -7.26 -23.82 7.67
N GLY A 147 -8.02 -24.22 8.70
CA GLY A 147 -8.13 -25.65 9.08
C GLY A 147 -6.77 -26.38 9.20
N LEU A 148 -5.69 -25.60 9.30
CA LEU A 148 -4.29 -25.90 9.18
C LEU A 148 -3.63 -25.31 10.44
N ASP A 149 -2.54 -25.92 10.85
CA ASP A 149 -1.65 -25.33 11.84
C ASP A 149 -1.15 -23.96 11.34
N GLU A 150 -1.35 -22.89 12.12
CA GLU A 150 -0.97 -21.51 11.79
C GLU A 150 0.49 -21.42 11.36
N VAL A 151 1.36 -22.18 12.04
CA VAL A 151 2.79 -22.29 11.75
C VAL A 151 3.04 -22.86 10.36
N ALA A 152 2.26 -23.86 9.94
CA ALA A 152 2.38 -24.49 8.64
C ALA A 152 1.87 -23.58 7.51
N TRP A 153 0.78 -22.85 7.74
CA TRP A 153 0.28 -21.86 6.78
C TRP A 153 1.27 -20.71 6.60
N GLU A 154 1.77 -20.12 7.69
CA GLU A 154 2.76 -19.05 7.62
C GLU A 154 4.01 -19.52 6.86
N ALA A 155 4.48 -20.75 7.11
CA ALA A 155 5.60 -21.32 6.37
C ALA A 155 5.32 -21.45 4.86
N GLN A 156 4.13 -21.90 4.46
CA GLN A 156 3.73 -21.97 3.05
C GLN A 156 3.63 -20.58 2.42
N LEU A 157 3.03 -19.63 3.13
CA LEU A 157 2.90 -18.25 2.68
C LEU A 157 4.27 -17.60 2.50
N GLN A 158 5.21 -17.85 3.41
CA GLN A 158 6.59 -17.39 3.33
C GLN A 158 7.31 -17.97 2.11
N ILE A 159 7.10 -19.25 1.80
CA ILE A 159 7.68 -19.89 0.62
C ILE A 159 7.13 -19.26 -0.66
N ALA A 160 5.81 -19.11 -0.76
CA ALA A 160 5.15 -18.51 -1.92
C ALA A 160 5.56 -17.05 -2.12
N ALA A 161 5.63 -16.26 -1.04
CA ALA A 161 6.06 -14.86 -1.09
C ALA A 161 7.52 -14.73 -1.56
N ARG A 162 8.44 -15.56 -1.03
CA ARG A 162 9.83 -15.56 -1.47
C ARG A 162 9.99 -15.97 -2.94
N ALA A 163 9.20 -16.95 -3.39
CA ALA A 163 9.17 -17.33 -4.80
C ALA A 163 8.73 -16.14 -5.66
N LEU A 164 7.61 -15.49 -5.31
CA LEU A 164 7.10 -14.34 -6.04
C LEU A 164 8.09 -13.16 -6.10
N VAL A 165 8.79 -12.87 -5.00
CA VAL A 165 9.80 -11.80 -4.91
C VAL A 165 11.06 -12.11 -5.75
N ALA A 166 11.40 -13.38 -5.94
CA ALA A 166 12.58 -13.78 -6.73
C ALA A 166 12.39 -13.59 -8.26
N HIS A 167 11.17 -13.32 -8.72
CA HIS A 167 10.85 -13.09 -10.13
C HIS A 167 10.77 -11.59 -10.48
N PRO A 168 11.09 -11.21 -11.74
CA PRO A 168 11.15 -9.81 -12.17
C PRO A 168 9.85 -9.06 -11.86
N THR A 169 10.00 -7.81 -11.42
CA THR A 169 8.93 -6.93 -10.96
C THR A 169 8.05 -6.45 -12.11
N VAL A 170 6.78 -6.19 -11.80
CA VAL A 170 5.84 -5.47 -12.64
C VAL A 170 5.66 -4.12 -11.99
N GLY A 171 6.14 -3.02 -12.57
CA GLY A 171 6.02 -1.70 -11.95
C GLY A 171 7.31 -0.87 -12.00
N PRO A 172 7.34 0.29 -11.33
CA PRO A 172 8.55 1.11 -11.22
C PRO A 172 9.66 0.34 -10.49
N ASP A 173 10.91 0.59 -10.87
CA ASP A 173 12.09 0.10 -10.16
C ASP A 173 12.24 0.93 -8.87
N VAL A 174 11.71 0.42 -7.75
CA VAL A 174 11.80 1.05 -6.43
C VAL A 174 12.72 0.27 -5.50
#